data_AF-A0A955QW70-F1
#
_entry.id   AF-A0A955QW70-F1
#
_cell.length_a   1.000
_cell.length_b   1.000
_cell.length_c   1.000
_cell.angle_alpha   90.00
_cell.angle_beta   90.00
_cell.angle_gamma   90.00
#
_symmetry.space_group_name_H-M   'P 1'
#
loop_
_entity.id
_entity.type
_entity.pdbx_description
1 polymer ?
#
loop_
_entity_poly.entity_id
_entity_poly.type
_entity_poly.pdbx_seq_one_letter_code
_entity_poly.pdbx_strand_id
1 'polypeptide(L)'
;MEHQKVTLSLPKSLLKKAKIVAAQEEKSLSELMREVLRGKVEQQRGYKHAKQRHLALLNKGLDLGTKGRSSSTREGLHDRT
;
A
#
# COMPACT_ATOMS: atom_id res chain seq x y z
N MET A 1 -14.88 -7.54 -15.14
CA MET A 1 -14.87 -6.15 -14.63
C MET A 1 -15.29 -5.25 -15.78
N GLU A 2 -16.20 -4.33 -15.57
CA GLU A 2 -16.57 -3.36 -16.61
C GLU A 2 -15.48 -2.29 -16.77
N HIS A 3 -15.25 -1.86 -18.01
CA HIS A 3 -14.27 -0.82 -18.34
C HIS A 3 -14.97 0.41 -18.90
N GLN A 4 -14.74 1.56 -18.28
CA GLN A 4 -15.23 2.86 -18.78
C GLN A 4 -14.09 3.62 -19.46
N LYS A 5 -14.33 4.13 -20.67
CA LYS A 5 -13.37 5.01 -21.36
C LYS A 5 -13.43 6.40 -20.74
N VAL A 6 -12.27 6.96 -20.42
CA VAL A 6 -12.13 8.32 -19.87
C VAL A 6 -11.20 9.11 -20.77
N THR A 7 -11.60 10.33 -21.12
CA THR A 7 -10.77 11.27 -21.90
C THR A 7 -10.13 12.26 -20.96
N LEU A 8 -8.80 12.42 -21.03
CA LEU A 8 -8.02 13.31 -20.18
C LEU A 8 -7.37 14.40 -21.04
N SER A 9 -7.50 15.66 -20.60
CA SER A 9 -6.70 16.75 -21.15
C SER A 9 -5.37 16.83 -20.41
N LEU A 10 -4.27 16.57 -21.13
CA LEU A 10 -2.92 16.56 -20.56
C LEU A 10 -1.99 17.46 -21.39
N PRO A 11 -1.01 18.13 -20.77
CA PRO A 11 0.00 18.90 -21.50
C PRO A 11 0.71 18.05 -22.54
N LYS A 12 0.90 18.57 -23.76
CA LYS A 12 1.59 17.86 -24.85
C LYS A 12 3.01 17.43 -24.46
N SER A 13 3.70 18.23 -23.67
CA SER A 13 5.04 17.93 -23.14
C SER A 13 5.04 16.70 -22.22
N LEU A 14 4.02 16.57 -21.36
CA LEU A 14 3.84 15.43 -20.47
C LEU A 14 3.50 14.17 -21.27
N LEU A 15 2.60 14.26 -22.25
CA LEU A 15 2.24 13.15 -23.14
C LEU A 15 3.47 12.59 -23.89
N LYS A 16 4.36 13.46 -24.36
CA LYS A 16 5.61 13.03 -25.02
C LYS A 16 6.50 12.23 -24.06
N LYS A 17 6.73 12.73 -22.85
CA LYS A 17 7.54 12.03 -21.83
C LYS A 17 6.91 10.70 -21.43
N ALA A 18 5.60 10.68 -21.21
CA ALA A 18 4.89 9.46 -20.83
C ALA A 18 4.95 8.38 -21.92
N LYS A 19 4.93 8.76 -23.20
CA LYS A 19 5.12 7.82 -24.32
C LYS A 19 6.51 7.20 -24.34
N ILE A 20 7.55 7.99 -24.04
CA ILE A 20 8.93 7.49 -23.97
C ILE A 20 9.05 6.46 -22.83
N VAL A 21 8.52 6.78 -21.65
CA VAL A 21 8.51 5.87 -20.50
C VAL A 21 7.75 4.57 -20.82
N ALA A 22 6.55 4.69 -21.40
CA ALA A 22 5.77 3.53 -21.79
C ALA A 22 6.52 2.62 -22.78
N ALA A 23 7.20 3.21 -23.77
CA ALA A 23 8.01 2.46 -24.72
C ALA A 23 9.24 1.79 -24.07
N GLN A 24 9.89 2.45 -23.12
CA GLN A 24 11.01 1.87 -22.35
C GLN A 24 10.56 0.67 -21.50
N GLU A 25 9.31 0.65 -21.04
CA GLU A 25 8.72 -0.45 -20.27
C GLU A 25 7.98 -1.47 -21.15
N GLU A 26 8.08 -1.38 -22.48
CA GLU A 26 7.37 -2.24 -23.44
C GLU A 26 5.83 -2.24 -23.27
N LYS A 27 5.27 -1.14 -22.77
CA LYS A 27 3.84 -0.99 -22.47
C LYS A 27 3.16 0.03 -23.37
N SER A 28 1.84 -0.11 -23.48
CA SER A 28 1.03 0.98 -24.05
C SER A 28 0.88 2.14 -23.06
N LEU A 29 0.68 3.36 -23.57
CA LEU A 29 0.41 4.53 -22.72
C LEU A 29 -0.81 4.32 -21.82
N SER A 30 -1.86 3.70 -22.35
CA SER A 30 -3.09 3.40 -21.61
C SER A 30 -2.85 2.39 -20.49
N GLU A 31 -1.97 1.41 -20.71
CA GLU A 31 -1.59 0.42 -19.71
C GLU A 31 -0.76 1.02 -18.59
N LEU A 32 0.26 1.82 -18.93
CA LEU A 32 1.05 2.58 -17.95
C LEU A 32 0.13 3.47 -17.08
N MET A 33 -0.84 4.16 -17.69
CA MET A 33 -1.81 4.97 -16.94
C MET A 33 -2.68 4.14 -16.00
N ARG A 34 -3.13 2.96 -16.43
CA ARG A 34 -3.92 2.05 -15.59
C ARG A 34 -3.12 1.54 -14.40
N GLU A 35 -1.86 1.19 -14.60
CA GLU A 35 -0.97 0.73 -13.53
C GLU A 35 -0.73 1.83 -12.49
N VAL A 36 -0.39 3.03 -12.93
CA VAL A 36 -0.16 4.17 -12.02
C VAL A 36 -1.43 4.51 -11.23
N LEU A 37 -2.60 4.51 -11.87
CA LEU A 37 -3.88 4.74 -11.20
C LEU A 37 -4.19 3.64 -10.18
N ARG A 38 -4.01 2.37 -10.57
CA ARG A 38 -4.22 1.22 -9.69
C ARG A 38 -3.29 1.29 -8.48
N GLY A 39 -2.00 1.51 -8.71
CA GLY A 39 -1.00 1.63 -7.66
C GLY A 39 -1.33 2.74 -6.67
N LYS A 40 -1.77 3.91 -7.13
CA LYS A 40 -2.21 5.00 -6.23
C LYS A 40 -3.43 4.62 -5.40
N VAL A 41 -4.43 3.98 -6.01
CA VAL A 41 -5.65 3.56 -5.30
C VAL A 41 -5.33 2.46 -4.29
N GLU A 42 -4.53 1.47 -4.67
CA GLU A 42 -4.11 0.36 -3.81
C GLU A 42 -3.23 0.84 -2.66
N GLN A 43 -2.28 1.74 -2.90
CA GLN A 43 -1.43 2.31 -1.85
C GLN A 43 -2.26 3.08 -0.82
N GLN A 44 -3.22 3.90 -1.27
CA GLN A 44 -4.13 4.60 -0.36
C GLN A 44 -5.00 3.63 0.45
N ARG A 45 -5.54 2.57 -0.19
CA ARG A 45 -6.35 1.55 0.48
C ARG A 45 -5.53 0.75 1.48
N GLY A 46 -4.36 0.25 1.07
CA GLY A 46 -3.45 -0.55 1.88
C GLY A 46 -3.01 0.20 3.13
N TYR A 47 -2.57 1.45 2.98
CA TYR A 47 -2.22 2.30 4.12
C TYR A 47 -3.42 2.53 5.04
N LYS A 48 -4.59 2.89 4.49
CA LYS A 48 -5.80 3.15 5.29
C LYS A 48 -6.24 1.90 6.06
N HIS A 49 -6.24 0.73 5.43
CA HIS A 49 -6.57 -0.53 6.09
C HIS A 49 -5.55 -0.92 7.16
N ALA A 50 -4.26 -0.79 6.86
CA ALA A 50 -3.21 -1.04 7.85
C ALA A 50 -3.36 -0.12 9.07
N LYS A 51 -3.58 1.18 8.85
CA LYS A 51 -3.84 2.17 9.91
C LYS A 51 -5.06 1.79 10.74
N GLN A 52 -6.20 1.48 10.10
CA GLN A 52 -7.43 1.09 10.81
C GLN A 52 -7.23 -0.15 11.67
N ARG A 53 -6.59 -1.19 11.11
CA ARG A 53 -6.27 -2.43 11.83
C ARG A 53 -5.37 -2.16 13.04
N HIS A 54 -4.35 -1.31 12.88
CA HIS A 54 -3.43 -1.01 13.96
C HIS A 54 -4.09 -0.18 15.08
N LEU A 55 -4.93 0.81 14.73
CA LEU A 55 -5.72 1.55 15.71
C LEU A 55 -6.71 0.65 16.46
N ALA A 56 -7.34 -0.31 15.77
CA ALA A 56 -8.22 -1.29 16.42
C ALA A 56 -7.45 -2.18 17.42
N LEU A 57 -6.22 -2.60 17.07
CA LEU A 57 -5.34 -3.34 17.98
C LEU A 57 -4.92 -2.51 19.19
N LEU A 58 -4.57 -1.23 19.01
CA LEU A 58 -4.22 -0.34 20.11
C LEU A 58 -5.41 -0.08 21.05
N ASN A 59 -6.60 0.13 20.51
CA ASN A 59 -7.81 0.37 21.31
C ASN A 59 -8.27 -0.87 22.06
N LYS A 60 -8.21 -2.05 21.43
CA LYS A 60 -8.59 -3.32 22.06
C LYS A 60 -7.52 -3.80 23.04
N GLY A 61 -6.26 -3.49 22.77
CA GLY A 61 -5.11 -4.13 23.40
C GLY A 61 -4.88 -5.56 22.89
N LEU A 62 -3.71 -6.10 23.20
CA LEU A 62 -3.38 -7.51 22.99
C LEU A 62 -3.50 -8.23 24.33
N ASP A 63 -4.27 -9.31 24.38
CA ASP A 63 -4.23 -10.21 25.53
C ASP A 63 -2.95 -11.05 25.46
N LEU A 64 -1.96 -10.65 26.24
CA LEU A 64 -0.67 -11.34 26.32
C LEU A 64 -0.67 -12.45 27.38
N GLY A 65 -1.81 -12.77 28.01
CA GLY A 65 -1.90 -13.78 29.07
C GLY A 65 -1.19 -13.38 30.37
N THR A 66 -0.63 -12.17 30.44
CA THR A 66 0.15 -11.68 31.58
C THR A 66 -0.71 -11.16 32.72
N LYS A 67 -2.03 -10.97 32.50
CA LYS A 67 -2.95 -10.33 33.45
C LYS A 67 -2.38 -9.01 34.03
N GLY A 68 -1.62 -8.27 33.22
CA GLY A 68 -0.95 -7.02 33.62
C GLY A 68 0.37 -7.19 34.37
N ARG A 69 0.91 -8.41 34.51
CA ARG A 69 2.20 -8.70 35.16
C ARG A 69 3.09 -9.48 34.20
N SER A 70 4.10 -8.83 33.64
CA SER A 70 5.16 -9.53 32.89
C SER A 70 6.19 -10.07 33.88
N SER A 71 6.22 -11.38 34.09
CA SER A 71 7.26 -12.05 34.89
C SER A 71 8.54 -12.35 34.11
N SER A 72 8.48 -12.29 32.78
CA SER A 72 9.61 -12.56 31.90
C SER A 72 10.49 -11.32 31.73
N THR A 73 11.79 -11.45 32.00
CA THR A 73 12.79 -10.47 31.60
C THR A 73 13.14 -10.65 30.12
N ARG A 74 13.68 -9.60 29.49
CA ARG A 74 14.12 -9.66 28.08
C ARG A 74 15.11 -10.79 27.86
N GLU A 75 16.06 -10.95 28.78
CA GLU A 75 17.12 -11.95 28.76
C GLU A 75 16.52 -13.36 28.86
N GLY A 76 15.60 -13.59 29.79
CA GLY A 76 14.92 -14.88 29.95
C GLY A 76 13.98 -15.25 28.79
N LEU A 77 13.61 -14.31 27.92
CA LEU A 77 12.87 -14.55 26.68
C LEU A 77 13.81 -14.86 25.50
N HIS A 78 14.98 -14.22 25.46
CA HIS A 78 16.00 -14.42 24.43
C HIS A 78 16.64 -15.80 24.51
N ASP A 79 16.90 -16.30 25.72
CA ASP A 79 17.60 -17.58 25.94
C ASP A 79 16.69 -18.82 25.72
N ARG A 80 15.49 -18.65 25.15
CA ARG A 80 14.53 -19.73 24.87
C ARG A 80 14.56 -20.25 23.43
N THR A 81 15.49 -19.80 22.61
CA THR A 81 15.84 -20.40 21.30
C THR A 81 16.91 -21.46 21.47
#